data_AF-A0A2T5TY48-F1
#
_entry.id   AF-A0A2T5TY48-F1
#
_cell.length_a   1.000
_cell.length_b   1.000
_cell.length_c   1.000
_cell.angle_alpha   90.00
_cell.angle_beta   90.00
_cell.angle_gamma   90.00
#
_symmetry.space_group_name_H-M   'P 1'
#
loop_
_entity.id
_entity.type
_entity.pdbx_description
1 polymer ?
#
loop_
_entity_poly.entity_id
_entity_poly.type
_entity_poly.pdbx_seq_one_letter_code
_entity_poly.pdbx_strand_id
1 'polypeptide(L)'
;MIDGKPYKTLRRHLSTNGLTPKEYRTRYNLKSDYPMVAPSYSEARRTMAKFIGLGRKPGQTVQKPADEASKTARKPRAPKVAEEA
;
A
#
# COMPACT_ATOMS: atom_id res chain seq x y z
N MET A 1 -11.40 1.33 18.06
CA MET A 1 -10.45 2.14 17.26
C MET A 1 -9.33 2.52 18.22
N ILE A 2 -8.08 2.12 17.98
CA ILE A 2 -7.00 2.21 18.98
C ILE A 2 -6.75 3.67 19.40
N ASP A 3 -6.58 4.57 18.41
CA ASP A 3 -6.25 5.98 18.66
C ASP A 3 -7.37 6.97 18.28
N GLY A 4 -8.51 6.49 17.76
CA GLY A 4 -9.65 7.31 17.31
C GLY A 4 -9.40 8.22 16.10
N LYS A 5 -8.16 8.30 15.59
CA LYS A 5 -7.79 9.17 14.46
C LYS A 5 -8.09 8.51 13.11
N PRO A 6 -8.43 9.30 12.08
CA PRO A 6 -8.56 8.80 10.71
C PRO A 6 -7.17 8.54 10.12
N TYR A 7 -6.97 7.34 9.56
CA TYR A 7 -5.72 6.96 8.89
C TYR A 7 -5.98 6.50 7.45
N LYS A 8 -5.07 6.85 6.54
CA LYS A 8 -5.10 6.35 5.14
C LYS A 8 -5.02 4.82 5.10
N THR A 9 -4.23 4.22 5.99
CA THR A 9 -4.08 2.77 6.11
C THR A 9 -4.18 2.38 7.58
N LEU A 10 -5.27 1.72 7.97
CA LEU A 10 -5.41 1.18 9.33
C LEU A 10 -4.39 0.08 9.57
N ARG A 11 -4.07 -0.73 8.54
CA ARG A 11 -3.06 -1.80 8.62
C ARG A 11 -1.72 -1.37 9.22
N ARG A 12 -1.15 -0.24 8.77
CA ARG A 12 0.12 0.28 9.29
C ARG A 12 0.02 0.65 10.76
N HIS A 13 -1.10 1.28 11.14
CA HIS A 13 -1.35 1.68 12.51
C HIS A 13 -1.52 0.45 13.43
N LEU A 14 -2.20 -0.60 12.97
CA LEU A 14 -2.29 -1.87 13.70
C LEU A 14 -0.92 -2.49 13.93
N SER A 15 -0.08 -2.57 12.87
CA SER A 15 1.26 -3.13 12.97
C SER A 15 2.17 -2.38 13.95
N THR A 16 2.09 -1.05 14.01
CA THR A 16 2.84 -0.25 14.99
C THR A 16 2.40 -0.53 16.43
N ASN A 17 1.13 -0.89 16.64
CA ASN A 17 0.57 -1.23 17.94
C ASN A 17 0.66 -2.73 18.27
N GLY A 18 1.41 -3.51 17.49
CA GLY A 18 1.55 -4.96 17.70
C GLY A 18 0.26 -5.76 17.46
N LEU A 19 -0.73 -5.18 16.77
CA LEU A 19 -2.00 -5.83 16.49
C LEU A 19 -2.06 -6.33 15.04
N THR A 20 -2.61 -7.52 14.86
CA THR A 20 -2.91 -8.03 13.53
C THR A 20 -4.29 -7.53 13.06
N PRO A 21 -4.52 -7.42 11.74
CA PRO A 21 -5.84 -7.11 11.20
C PRO A 21 -6.93 -8.11 11.62
N LYS A 22 -6.57 -9.38 11.86
CA LYS A 22 -7.51 -10.42 12.28
C LYS A 22 -7.99 -10.17 13.71
N GLU A 23 -7.06 -9.94 14.63
CA GLU A 23 -7.37 -9.64 16.03
C GLU A 23 -8.19 -8.35 16.16
N TYR A 24 -7.85 -7.33 15.37
CA TYR A 24 -8.63 -6.09 15.34
C TYR A 24 -10.08 -6.34 14.90
N ARG A 25 -10.30 -7.19 13.89
CA ARG A 25 -11.67 -7.57 13.47
C ARG A 25 -12.42 -8.29 14.58
N THR A 26 -11.79 -9.28 15.21
CA THR A 26 -12.41 -10.05 16.29
C THR A 26 -12.74 -9.15 17.49
N ARG A 27 -11.81 -8.28 17.91
CA ARG A 27 -11.98 -7.38 19.06
C ARG A 27 -13.16 -6.41 18.89
N TYR A 28 -13.40 -5.93 17.67
CA TYR A 28 -14.48 -5.00 17.35
C TYR A 28 -15.68 -5.67 16.64
N ASN A 29 -15.71 -7.01 16.61
CA ASN A 29 -16.75 -7.80 15.95
C ASN A 29 -17.06 -7.35 14.50
N LEU A 30 -16.02 -6.97 13.76
CA LEU A 30 -16.11 -6.53 12.36
C LEU A 30 -16.16 -7.73 11.41
N LYS A 31 -16.89 -7.59 10.31
CA LYS A 31 -16.93 -8.61 9.25
C LYS A 31 -15.53 -8.88 8.68
N SER A 32 -15.29 -10.11 8.23
CA SER A 32 -14.04 -10.52 7.59
C SER A 32 -13.65 -9.63 6.40
N ASP A 33 -14.64 -9.19 5.63
CA ASP A 33 -14.50 -8.34 4.45
C ASP A 33 -14.36 -6.83 4.77
N TYR A 34 -14.32 -6.47 6.06
CA TYR A 34 -14.22 -5.05 6.42
C TYR A 34 -12.90 -4.43 5.92
N PRO A 35 -12.95 -3.30 5.19
CA PRO A 35 -11.77 -2.67 4.63
C PRO A 35 -10.91 -2.04 5.74
N MET A 36 -9.64 -2.42 5.78
CA MET A 36 -8.64 -1.90 6.73
C MET A 36 -7.79 -0.76 6.13
N VAL A 37 -8.25 -0.22 5.01
CA VAL A 37 -7.57 0.80 4.23
C VAL A 37 -8.64 1.74 3.68
N ALA A 38 -8.34 3.02 3.59
CA ALA A 38 -9.29 3.97 3.04
C ALA A 38 -9.66 3.60 1.58
N PRO A 39 -10.93 3.73 1.18
CA PRO A 39 -11.36 3.46 -0.20
C PRO A 39 -10.57 4.26 -1.23
N SER A 40 -10.36 5.56 -0.96
CA SER A 40 -9.57 6.46 -1.82
C SER A 40 -8.13 6.01 -2.03
N TYR A 41 -7.50 5.42 -1.00
CA TYR A 41 -6.15 4.86 -1.12
C TYR A 41 -6.13 3.60 -1.98
N SER A 42 -7.16 2.75 -1.85
CA SER A 42 -7.30 1.53 -2.65
C SER A 42 -7.53 1.87 -4.13
N GLU A 43 -8.34 2.88 -4.42
CA GLU A 43 -8.59 3.38 -5.77
C GLU A 43 -7.32 3.95 -6.41
N ALA A 44 -6.61 4.84 -5.72
CA ALA A 44 -5.35 5.40 -6.20
C ALA A 44 -4.30 4.32 -6.48
N ARG A 45 -4.26 3.26 -5.66
CA ARG A 45 -3.35 2.13 -5.90
C ARG A 45 -3.79 1.30 -7.11
N ARG A 46 -5.10 1.13 -7.32
CA ARG A 46 -5.66 0.40 -8.46
C ARG A 46 -5.38 1.13 -9.78
N THR A 47 -5.52 2.46 -9.82
CA THR A 47 -5.21 3.25 -11.02
C THR A 47 -3.72 3.17 -11.36
N MET A 48 -2.85 3.33 -10.36
CA MET A 48 -1.39 3.18 -10.52
C MET A 48 -1.02 1.78 -11.01
N ALA A 49 -1.65 0.72 -10.48
CA ALA A 49 -1.43 -0.65 -10.93
C ALA A 49 -1.78 -0.84 -12.41
N LYS A 50 -2.92 -0.31 -12.85
CA LYS A 50 -3.34 -0.35 -14.27
C LYS A 50 -2.36 0.42 -15.17
N PHE A 51 -1.91 1.59 -14.71
CA PHE A 51 -0.94 2.43 -15.44
C PHE A 51 0.39 1.69 -15.66
N ILE A 52 0.91 1.04 -14.62
CA ILE A 52 2.15 0.25 -14.69
C ILE A 52 1.94 -1.09 -15.44
N GLY A 53 0.69 -1.47 -15.69
CA GLY A 53 0.32 -2.66 -16.46
C GLY A 53 0.18 -3.94 -15.64
N LEU A 54 0.00 -3.82 -14.33
CA LEU A 54 -0.30 -4.96 -13.46
C LEU A 54 -1.71 -5.48 -13.73
N GLY A 55 -1.85 -6.79 -13.95
CA GLY A 55 -3.13 -7.46 -14.24
C GLY A 55 -3.49 -7.56 -15.72
N ARG A 56 -2.55 -7.30 -16.63
CA ARG A 56 -2.74 -7.55 -18.07
C ARG A 56 -2.68 -9.04 -18.40
N LYS A 57 -3.46 -9.48 -19.38
CA LYS A 57 -3.35 -10.82 -19.96
C LYS A 57 -2.00 -10.94 -20.70
N PRO A 58 -1.31 -12.09 -20.61
CA PRO A 58 -0.09 -12.30 -21.39
C PRO A 58 -0.40 -12.14 -22.89
N GLY A 59 0.40 -11.33 -23.59
CA GLY A 59 0.25 -11.05 -25.03
C GLY A 59 -0.34 -9.67 -25.38
N GLN A 60 -0.80 -8.86 -24.42
CA GLN A 60 -1.30 -7.51 -24.70
C GLN A 60 -0.16 -6.48 -24.65
N THR A 61 0.41 -6.15 -25.81
CA THR A 61 1.41 -5.07 -25.96
C THR A 61 0.71 -3.71 -25.91
N VAL A 62 0.87 -2.98 -24.80
CA VAL A 62 0.48 -1.56 -24.75
C VAL A 62 1.66 -0.75 -25.26
N GLN A 63 1.47 -0.03 -26.36
CA GLN A 63 2.40 1.00 -26.79
C GLN A 63 2.54 2.01 -25.64
N LYS A 64 3.73 2.07 -25.05
CA LYS A 64 4.09 2.98 -23.97
C LYS A 64 4.11 4.41 -24.56
N PRO A 65 3.30 5.38 -24.11
CA PRO A 65 3.62 6.77 -24.40
C PRO A 65 4.92 7.06 -23.67
N ALA A 66 5.99 7.19 -24.46
CA ALA A 66 7.35 7.45 -24.03
C ALA A 66 7.58 8.96 -23.91
N ASP A 67 6.70 9.66 -23.20
CA ASP A 67 6.90 11.08 -22.90
C ASP A 67 6.75 11.29 -21.38
N GLU A 68 7.71 12.00 -20.78
CA GLU A 68 7.82 12.36 -19.35
C GLU A 68 8.39 11.36 -18.32
N ALA A 69 9.27 10.43 -18.71
CA ALA A 69 10.06 9.63 -17.75
C ALA A 69 11.56 9.99 -17.69
N SER A 70 11.94 11.24 -17.93
CA SER A 70 13.31 11.71 -17.71
C SER A 70 13.34 13.17 -17.23
N LYS A 71 13.10 13.37 -15.92
CA LYS A 71 13.64 14.47 -15.08
C LYS A 71 12.98 14.44 -13.70
N THR A 72 13.45 13.54 -12.82
CA THR A 72 13.71 13.84 -11.40
C THR A 72 14.26 12.58 -10.71
N ALA A 73 15.58 12.46 -10.83
CA ALA A 73 16.52 11.93 -9.85
C ALA A 73 15.99 10.91 -8.81
N ARG A 74 16.33 9.65 -9.06
CA ARG A 74 16.47 8.63 -8.00
C ARG A 74 17.59 9.07 -7.06
N LYS A 75 17.25 9.54 -5.85
CA LYS A 75 18.24 9.62 -4.76
C LYS A 75 18.39 8.21 -4.18
N PRO A 76 19.58 7.59 -4.20
CA PRO A 76 19.76 6.26 -3.63
C PRO A 76 19.57 6.35 -2.11
N ARG A 77 18.68 5.52 -1.57
CA ARG A 77 18.59 5.26 -0.13
C ARG A 77 19.75 4.32 0.22
N ALA A 78 20.70 4.80 1.00
CA ALA A 78 21.82 4.01 1.51
C ALA A 78 21.34 2.76 2.27
N PRO A 79 22.06 1.63 2.20
CA PRO A 79 21.74 0.43 2.96
C PRO A 79 22.03 0.66 4.45
N LYS A 80 21.07 0.26 5.30
CA LYS A 80 21.19 0.22 6.76
C LYS A 80 22.16 -0.92 7.12
N VAL A 81 23.33 -0.57 7.66
CA VAL A 81 24.26 -1.53 8.25
C VAL A 81 23.64 -2.06 9.54
N ALA A 82 23.64 -3.38 9.67
CA ALA A 82 23.40 -4.09 10.91
C ALA A 82 24.72 -4.09 11.70
N GLU A 83 24.68 -3.68 12.96
CA GLU A 83 25.68 -4.10 13.94
C GLU A 83 25.03 -4.18 15.33
N GLU A 84 25.44 -5.24 16.01
CA GLU A 84 24.98 -5.86 17.25
C GLU A 84 25.69 -5.20 18.45
N ALA A 85 24.93 -4.86 19.50
CA ALA A 85 25.38 -4.70 20.89
C ALA A 85 24.17 -4.51 21.81
#